data_AF-A0AAF0HT78-F1
#
_entry.id   AF-A0AAF0HT78-F1
#
_cell.length_a   1.000
_cell.length_b   1.000
_cell.length_c   1.000
_cell.angle_alpha   90.00
_cell.angle_beta   90.00
_cell.angle_gamma   90.00
#
_symmetry.space_group_name_H-M   'P 1'
#
loop_
_entity.id
_entity.type
_entity.pdbx_description
1 polymer ?
#
loop_
_entity_poly.entity_id
_entity_poly.type
_entity_poly.pdbx_seq_one_letter_code
_entity_poly.pdbx_strand_id
1 'polypeptide(L)'
;MTITPAILAQLPLTDIDAVIFYKLDEITTDLICCDVVIAGRVWTFHEEAKGWNDLTAHLSALPGFRADWYEAVVKPSFEATKTVAFDRR
;
A
#
# COMPACT_ATOMS: atom_id res chain seq x y z
N MET A 1 -13.36 -1.14 -6.41
CA MET A 1 -13.14 -0.04 -5.45
C MET A 1 -12.74 1.23 -6.19
N THR A 2 -13.07 2.42 -5.68
CA THR A 2 -12.60 3.70 -6.24
C THR A 2 -11.96 4.51 -5.11
N ILE A 3 -10.70 4.89 -5.28
CA ILE A 3 -9.95 5.78 -4.40
C ILE A 3 -10.15 7.20 -4.93
N THR A 4 -10.80 8.04 -4.15
CA THR A 4 -11.12 9.43 -4.53
C THR A 4 -10.23 10.40 -3.75
N PRO A 5 -10.14 11.67 -4.17
CA PRO A 5 -9.45 12.71 -3.37
C PRO A 5 -9.97 12.81 -1.93
N ALA A 6 -11.27 12.56 -1.71
CA ALA A 6 -11.86 12.55 -0.37
C ALA A 6 -11.40 11.36 0.49
N ILE A 7 -11.04 10.23 -0.14
CA ILE A 7 -10.42 9.10 0.56
C ILE A 7 -8.96 9.43 0.90
N LEU A 8 -8.20 10.01 -0.03
CA LEU A 8 -6.82 10.43 0.23
C LEU A 8 -6.73 11.49 1.34
N ALA A 9 -7.70 12.41 1.41
CA ALA A 9 -7.80 13.39 2.49
C ALA A 9 -8.01 12.77 3.89
N GLN A 10 -8.49 11.52 3.97
CA GLN A 10 -8.60 10.76 5.23
C GLN A 10 -7.31 10.00 5.58
N LEU A 11 -6.28 10.08 4.73
CA LEU A 11 -4.96 9.49 4.95
C LEU A 11 -3.89 10.58 5.09
N PRO A 12 -4.00 11.53 6.04
CA PRO A 12 -2.99 12.56 6.20
C PRO A 12 -1.62 11.92 6.52
N LEU A 13 -0.59 12.30 5.77
CA LEU A 13 0.73 11.67 5.86
C LEU A 13 1.32 11.72 7.27
N THR A 14 1.01 12.78 8.03
CA THR A 14 1.44 12.96 9.43
C THR A 14 0.85 11.95 10.40
N ASP A 15 -0.20 11.22 10.00
CA ASP A 15 -0.94 10.33 10.90
C ASP A 15 -0.78 8.85 10.49
N ILE A 16 -0.17 8.57 9.34
CA ILE A 16 0.15 7.22 8.88
C ILE A 16 1.26 6.60 9.73
N ASP A 17 0.96 5.54 10.46
CA ASP A 17 1.92 4.81 11.29
C ASP A 17 2.73 3.80 10.46
N ALA A 18 2.09 3.15 9.49
CA ALA A 18 2.74 2.17 8.62
C ALA A 18 2.04 2.07 7.26
N VAL A 19 2.82 1.70 6.23
CA VAL A 19 2.33 1.29 4.92
C VAL A 19 2.91 -0.07 4.59
N ILE A 20 2.05 -1.05 4.33
CA ILE A 20 2.45 -2.43 4.03
C ILE A 20 1.84 -2.84 2.70
N PHE A 21 2.68 -3.19 1.74
CA PHE A 21 2.25 -3.81 0.50
C PHE A 21 2.43 -5.31 0.57
N TYR A 22 1.52 -6.06 -0.05
CA TYR A 22 1.61 -7.51 -0.09
C TYR A 22 0.88 -8.05 -1.30
N LYS A 23 1.31 -9.24 -1.73
CA LYS A 23 0.67 -9.96 -2.81
C LYS A 23 -0.28 -11.01 -2.26
N LEU A 24 -1.52 -11.03 -2.76
CA LEU A 24 -2.41 -12.16 -2.61
C LEU A 24 -2.20 -13.07 -3.82
N ASP A 25 -1.26 -14.01 -3.71
CA ASP A 25 -1.07 -15.04 -4.73
C ASP A 25 -2.15 -16.13 -4.58
N GLU A 26 -3.23 -15.99 -5.36
CA GLU A 26 -4.18 -17.08 -5.59
C GLU A 26 -3.85 -17.79 -6.92
N ILE A 27 -4.27 -19.04 -7.09
CA ILE A 27 -3.99 -19.86 -8.30
C ILE A 27 -4.39 -19.14 -9.61
N THR A 28 -5.32 -18.20 -9.55
CA THR A 28 -5.86 -17.48 -10.71
C THR A 28 -5.73 -15.96 -10.63
N THR A 29 -5.29 -15.40 -9.50
CA THR A 29 -5.37 -13.95 -9.24
C THR A 29 -4.00 -13.44 -8.81
N ASP A 30 -3.45 -12.53 -9.61
CA ASP A 30 -2.31 -11.71 -9.24
C ASP A 30 -2.86 -10.38 -8.75
N LEU A 31 -2.80 -10.14 -7.43
CA LEU A 31 -3.32 -8.90 -6.84
C LEU A 31 -2.38 -8.37 -5.75
N ILE A 32 -1.88 -7.16 -5.96
CA ILE A 32 -1.17 -6.37 -4.95
C ILE A 32 -2.18 -5.61 -4.09
N CYS A 33 -2.06 -5.77 -2.78
CA CYS A 33 -2.78 -5.05 -1.77
C CYS A 33 -1.88 -4.06 -1.02
N CYS A 34 -2.49 -3.04 -0.43
CA CYS A 34 -1.84 -2.04 0.40
C CYS A 34 -2.66 -1.79 1.65
N ASP A 35 -2.06 -2.03 2.81
CA ASP A 35 -2.61 -1.67 4.10
C ASP A 35 -1.95 -0.37 4.58
N VAL A 36 -2.77 0.64 4.87
CA VAL A 36 -2.36 1.90 5.50
C VAL A 36 -2.86 1.89 6.94
N VAL A 37 -1.93 1.99 7.89
CA VAL A 37 -2.23 1.96 9.33
C VAL A 37 -2.25 3.38 9.88
N ILE A 38 -3.34 3.78 10.54
CA ILE A 38 -3.49 5.08 11.21
C ILE A 38 -4.14 4.84 12.58
N ALA A 39 -3.45 5.21 13.66
CA ALA A 39 -3.92 5.05 15.04
C ALA A 39 -4.44 3.62 15.33
N GLY A 40 -3.74 2.61 14.81
CA GLY A 40 -4.10 1.20 14.95
C GLY A 40 -5.28 0.72 14.09
N ARG A 41 -5.86 1.58 13.24
CA ARG A 41 -6.86 1.19 12.23
C ARG A 41 -6.19 0.89 10.91
N VAL A 42 -6.65 -0.16 10.23
CA VAL A 42 -6.12 -0.59 8.93
C VAL A 42 -7.10 -0.20 7.83
N TRP A 43 -6.61 0.53 6.84
CA TRP A 43 -7.29 0.81 5.58
C TRP A 43 -6.67 -0.04 4.47
N THR A 44 -7.44 -0.96 3.91
CA THR A 44 -6.96 -1.88 2.86
C THR A 44 -7.40 -1.42 1.48
N PHE A 45 -6.44 -1.36 0.57
CA PHE A 45 -6.58 -1.02 -0.84
C PHE A 45 -5.99 -2.13 -1.70
N HIS A 46 -6.30 -2.14 -2.99
CA HIS A 46 -5.73 -3.09 -3.95
C HIS A 46 -5.50 -2.45 -5.32
N GLU A 47 -4.59 -3.00 -6.11
CA GLU A 47 -4.09 -2.35 -7.33
C GLU A 47 -5.12 -2.16 -8.45
N GLU A 48 -6.14 -3.03 -8.53
CA GLU A 48 -7.24 -2.87 -9.47
C GLU A 48 -8.21 -1.73 -9.09
N ALA A 49 -8.05 -1.10 -7.93
CA ALA A 49 -8.87 0.04 -7.55
C ALA A 49 -8.60 1.24 -8.48
N LYS A 50 -9.67 1.88 -8.97
CA LYS A 50 -9.55 3.15 -9.70
C LYS A 50 -8.94 4.19 -8.76
N GLY A 51 -7.85 4.85 -9.16
CA GLY A 51 -7.10 5.78 -8.30
C GLY A 51 -5.95 5.16 -7.51
N TRP A 52 -5.58 3.91 -7.79
CA TRP A 52 -4.40 3.26 -7.19
C TRP A 52 -3.11 4.07 -7.36
N ASN A 53 -2.86 4.57 -8.58
CA ASN A 53 -1.68 5.39 -8.84
C ASN A 53 -1.66 6.65 -7.98
N ASP A 54 -2.81 7.30 -7.77
CA ASP A 54 -2.92 8.48 -6.91
C ASP A 54 -2.63 8.14 -5.44
N LEU A 55 -3.11 6.99 -4.96
CA LEU A 55 -2.78 6.47 -3.62
C LEU A 55 -1.28 6.23 -3.48
N THR A 56 -0.66 5.48 -4.39
CA THR A 56 0.77 5.17 -4.31
C THR A 56 1.63 6.43 -4.39
N ALA A 57 1.27 7.41 -5.24
CA ALA A 57 1.93 8.69 -5.32
C ALA A 57 1.81 9.49 -4.01
N HIS A 58 0.61 9.54 -3.42
CA HIS A 58 0.38 10.16 -2.11
C HIS A 58 1.25 9.54 -1.02
N LEU A 59 1.25 8.21 -0.91
CA LEU A 59 2.05 7.48 0.10
C LEU A 59 3.56 7.63 -0.12
N SER A 60 4.02 7.74 -1.37
CA SER A 60 5.43 7.93 -1.69
C SER A 60 6.04 9.24 -1.16
N ALA A 61 5.20 10.21 -0.78
CA ALA A 61 5.63 11.45 -0.15
C ALA A 61 5.95 11.31 1.35
N LEU A 62 5.76 10.12 1.95
CA LEU A 62 6.20 9.85 3.33
C LEU A 62 7.73 9.89 3.43
N PRO A 63 8.29 10.53 4.49
CA PRO A 63 9.73 10.55 4.70
C PRO A 63 10.24 9.14 4.99
N GLY A 64 11.24 8.68 4.23
CA GLY A 64 11.78 7.34 4.37
C GLY A 64 10.93 6.24 3.71
N PHE A 65 9.94 6.61 2.89
CA PHE A 65 9.19 5.63 2.11
C PHE A 65 10.12 4.81 1.20
N ARG A 66 9.97 3.50 1.25
CA ARG A 66 10.76 2.54 0.49
C ARG A 66 10.43 2.64 -1.00
N ALA A 67 11.34 3.19 -1.81
CA ALA A 67 11.12 3.38 -3.25
C ALA A 67 11.07 2.07 -4.06
N ASP A 68 11.75 1.01 -3.60
CA ASP A 68 11.80 -0.31 -4.24
C ASP A 68 10.66 -1.25 -3.77
N TRP A 69 9.63 -0.71 -3.11
CA TRP A 69 8.55 -1.53 -2.54
C TRP A 69 7.90 -2.47 -3.55
N TYR A 70 7.69 -2.01 -4.79
CA TYR A 70 7.01 -2.79 -5.82
C TYR A 70 7.82 -4.03 -6.18
N GLU A 71 9.13 -3.87 -6.44
CA GLU A 71 10.02 -4.99 -6.73
C GLU A 71 10.08 -5.98 -5.57
N ALA A 72 10.10 -5.49 -4.33
CA ALA A 72 10.11 -6.31 -3.14
C ALA A 72 8.80 -7.08 -2.90
N VAL A 73 7.68 -6.63 -3.47
CA VAL A 73 6.37 -7.31 -3.38
C VAL A 73 6.21 -8.32 -4.52
N VAL A 74 6.67 -8.02 -5.72
CA VAL A 74 6.48 -8.93 -6.86
C VAL A 74 7.50 -10.07 -6.92
N LYS A 75 8.54 -10.04 -6.07
CA LYS A 75 9.63 -11.03 -6.03
C LYS A 75 9.83 -11.65 -4.64
N PRO A 76 10.10 -12.97 -4.56
CA PRO A 76 10.04 -13.95 -5.64
C PRO A 76 8.59 -14.19 -6.09
N SER A 77 8.41 -14.59 -7.35
CA SER A 77 7.07 -14.92 -7.87
C SER A 77 6.52 -16.19 -7.20
N PHE A 78 5.19 -16.26 -7.03
CA PHE A 78 4.47 -17.39 -6.44
C PHE A 78 4.69 -17.58 -4.92
N GLU A 79 5.06 -16.51 -4.22
CA GLU A 79 5.14 -16.48 -2.76
C GLU A 79 4.40 -15.25 -2.24
N ALA A 80 3.57 -15.43 -1.22
CA ALA A 80 2.94 -14.32 -0.52
C ALA A 80 4.03 -13.49 0.19
N THR A 81 4.44 -12.39 -0.42
CA THR A 81 5.41 -11.46 0.15
C THR A 81 4.69 -10.33 0.89
N LYS A 82 5.27 -9.88 2.00
CA LYS A 82 4.87 -8.67 2.70
C LYS A 82 6.05 -7.71 2.73
N THR A 83 5.83 -6.48 2.30
CA THR A 83 6.82 -5.41 2.26
C THR A 83 6.32 -4.23 3.06
N VAL A 84 7.00 -3.94 4.15
CA VAL A 84 6.82 -2.67 4.87
C VAL A 84 7.48 -1.57 4.05
N ALA A 85 6.67 -0.71 3.44
CA ALA A 85 7.14 0.44 2.67
C ALA A 85 7.36 1.68 3.53
N PHE A 86 6.71 1.75 4.69
CA PHE A 86 6.92 2.80 5.68
C PHE A 86 6.56 2.27 7.07
N ASP A 87 7.36 2.64 8.07
CA ASP A 87 7.08 2.47 9.50
C ASP A 87 7.60 3.73 10.21
N ARG A 88 6.78 4.32 11.08
CA ARG A 88 7.11 5.55 11.81
C ARG A 88 8.00 5.33 13.04
N ARG A 89 8.09 4.11 13.54
CA ARG A 89 8.80 3.79 14.80
C ARG A 89 10.29 4.09 14.76
#